data_AF-A0A4Q3ZCU4-F1
#
_entry.id   AF-A0A4Q3ZCU4-F1
#
_cell.length_a   1.000
_cell.length_b   1.000
_cell.length_c   1.000
_cell.angle_alpha   90.00
_cell.angle_beta   90.00
_cell.angle_gamma   90.00
#
_symmetry.space_group_name_H-M   'P 1'
#
loop_
_entity.id
_entity.type
_entity.pdbx_description
1 polymer ?
#
loop_
_entity_poly.entity_id
_entity_poly.type
_entity_poly.pdbx_seq_one_letter_code
_entity_poly.pdbx_strand_id
1 'polypeptide(L)'
;MTVKRARNIAFSGIVLIAASIWIFPLYWALTTSLRSEERVVTDAGVLIDELNFKAYIEVLSNSKLPLWYINSVGTSVIITFVVLLFGMMCAYALSQLNFPGRRLLYLLVVASFMV
;
A
#
# COMPACT_ATOMS: atom_id res chain seq x y z
N MET A 1 35.73 18.69 0.29
CA MET A 1 34.61 17.84 0.74
C MET A 1 35.11 16.40 0.79
N THR A 2 34.96 15.69 1.91
CA THR A 2 35.43 14.30 2.04
C THR A 2 34.69 13.42 1.02
N VAL A 3 35.38 12.47 0.38
CA VAL A 3 34.83 11.56 -0.64
C VAL A 3 33.53 10.88 -0.16
N LYS A 4 33.42 10.59 1.14
CA LYS A 4 32.22 10.06 1.78
C LYS A 4 31.00 11.01 1.69
N ARG A 5 31.20 12.33 1.84
CA ARG A 5 30.12 13.33 1.80
C ARG A 5 29.59 13.55 0.38
N ALA A 6 30.48 13.57 -0.62
CA ALA A 6 30.10 13.65 -2.03
C ALA A 6 29.30 12.41 -2.48
N ARG A 7 29.74 11.22 -2.08
CA ARG A 7 29.05 9.96 -2.33
C ARG A 7 27.64 9.94 -1.73
N ASN A 8 27.49 10.35 -0.47
CA ASN A 8 26.18 10.37 0.18
C ASN A 8 25.21 11.34 -0.50
N ILE A 9 25.68 12.52 -0.93
CA ILE A 9 24.85 13.48 -1.67
C ILE A 9 24.38 12.88 -3.01
N ALA A 10 25.28 12.21 -3.73
CA ALA A 10 24.93 11.54 -4.98
C ALA A 10 23.87 10.44 -4.76
N PHE A 11 24.05 9.59 -3.74
CA PHE A 11 23.05 8.57 -3.39
C PHE A 11 21.72 9.17 -2.98
N SER A 12 21.72 10.20 -2.13
CA SER A 12 20.49 10.90 -1.75
C SER A 12 19.79 11.51 -2.95
N GLY A 13 20.53 12.09 -3.91
CA GLY A 13 19.98 12.61 -5.15
C GLY A 13 19.30 11.52 -6.00
N ILE A 14 19.94 10.36 -6.17
CA ILE A 14 19.37 9.22 -6.89
C ILE A 14 18.08 8.73 -6.20
N VAL A 15 18.10 8.59 -4.88
CA VAL A 15 16.92 8.16 -4.10
C VAL A 15 15.78 9.15 -4.26
N LEU A 16 16.04 10.46 -4.23
CA LEU A 16 15.00 11.49 -4.42
C LEU A 16 14.40 11.47 -5.82
N ILE A 17 15.22 11.27 -6.86
CA ILE A 17 14.73 11.14 -8.24
C ILE A 17 13.87 9.88 -8.37
N ALA A 18 14.34 8.75 -7.85
CA ALA A 18 13.57 7.51 -7.83
C ALA A 18 12.23 7.71 -7.10
N ALA A 19 12.25 8.25 -5.88
CA ALA A 19 11.04 8.53 -5.12
C ALA A 19 10.06 9.44 -5.87
N SER A 20 10.56 10.47 -6.58
CA SER A 20 9.73 11.37 -7.38
C SER A 20 9.03 10.64 -8.54
N ILE A 21 9.75 9.74 -9.23
CA ILE A 21 9.17 8.90 -10.29
C ILE A 21 8.11 7.96 -9.72
N TRP A 22 8.34 7.38 -8.55
CA TRP A 22 7.39 6.47 -7.89
C TRP A 22 6.14 7.19 -7.36
N ILE A 23 6.27 8.44 -6.92
CA ILE A 23 5.14 9.25 -6.43
C ILE A 23 4.33 9.82 -7.60
N PHE A 24 4.92 10.00 -8.77
CA PHE A 24 4.27 10.65 -9.90
C PHE A 24 2.90 10.03 -10.29
N PRO A 25 2.71 8.70 -10.37
CA PRO A 25 1.39 8.12 -10.63
C PRO A 25 0.35 8.43 -9.55
N LEU A 26 0.75 8.49 -8.28
CA LEU A 26 -0.14 8.87 -7.18
C LEU A 26 -0.52 10.34 -7.26
N TYR A 27 0.44 11.20 -7.57
CA TYR A 27 0.20 12.62 -7.83
C TYR A 27 -0.75 12.81 -9.01
N TRP A 28 -0.55 12.08 -10.11
CA TRP A 28 -1.42 12.11 -11.27
C TRP A 28 -2.85 11.69 -10.92
N ALA A 29 -3.02 10.54 -10.24
CA ALA A 29 -4.33 10.06 -9.79
C ALA A 29 -5.07 11.09 -8.91
N LEU A 30 -4.35 11.79 -8.04
CA LEU A 30 -4.89 12.87 -7.20
C LEU A 30 -5.33 14.08 -8.04
N THR A 31 -4.50 14.51 -8.99
CA THR A 31 -4.85 15.67 -9.85
C THR A 31 -6.08 15.36 -10.70
N THR A 32 -6.18 14.16 -11.25
CA THR A 32 -7.31 13.76 -12.11
C THR A 32 -8.58 13.55 -11.30
N SER A 33 -8.50 13.07 -10.06
CA SER A 33 -9.67 12.88 -9.21
C SER A 33 -10.30 14.19 -8.72
N LEU A 34 -9.53 15.29 -8.73
CA LEU A 34 -9.98 16.62 -8.34
C LEU A 34 -10.50 17.46 -9.52
N ARG A 35 -10.35 17.01 -10.77
CA ARG A 35 -10.79 17.74 -11.96
C ARG A 35 -12.19 17.31 -12.39
N SER A 36 -12.88 18.20 -13.11
CA SER A 36 -14.12 17.85 -13.80
C SER A 36 -13.86 16.89 -14.97
N GLU A 37 -14.85 16.07 -15.32
CA GLU A 37 -14.72 15.12 -16.45
C GLU A 37 -14.38 15.83 -17.77
N GLU A 38 -14.99 16.99 -18.01
CA GLU A 38 -14.71 17.83 -19.19
C GLU A 38 -13.26 18.29 -19.20
N ARG A 39 -12.71 18.73 -18.06
CA ARG A 39 -11.32 19.20 -17.96
C ARG A 39 -10.31 18.08 -18.17
N VAL A 40 -10.57 16.89 -17.62
CA VAL A 40 -9.70 15.71 -17.79
C VAL A 40 -9.59 15.31 -19.27
N VAL A 41 -10.68 15.43 -20.04
CA VAL A 41 -10.71 15.06 -21.46
C VAL A 41 -10.12 16.15 -22.37
N THR A 42 -10.33 17.42 -22.03
CA THR A 42 -9.92 18.55 -22.88
C THR A 42 -8.47 18.99 -22.68
N ASP A 43 -7.90 18.84 -21.47
CA ASP A 43 -6.53 19.25 -21.19
C ASP A 43 -5.88 18.41 -20.08
N ALA A 44 -4.83 17.69 -20.45
CA ALA A 44 -4.09 16.78 -19.58
C ALA A 44 -2.85 17.46 -18.94
N GLY A 45 -2.98 18.71 -18.50
CA GLY A 45 -1.92 19.41 -17.80
C GLY A 45 -1.47 18.68 -16.52
N VAL A 46 -0.19 18.81 -16.14
CA VAL A 46 0.38 18.13 -14.94
C VAL A 46 0.08 18.86 -13.63
N LEU A 47 -0.20 20.17 -13.67
CA LEU A 47 -0.42 20.98 -12.47
C LEU A 47 -1.89 21.03 -12.06
N ILE A 48 -2.16 21.05 -10.76
CA ILE A 48 -3.52 21.31 -10.25
C ILE A 48 -3.95 22.72 -10.66
N ASP A 49 -5.01 22.78 -11.45
CA ASP A 49 -5.57 23.98 -12.07
C ASP A 49 -7.06 24.16 -11.71
N GLU A 50 -7.77 23.07 -11.44
CA GLU A 50 -9.15 23.04 -10.96
C GLU A 50 -9.26 22.23 -9.66
N LEU A 51 -10.10 22.69 -8.72
CA LEU A 51 -10.48 21.94 -7.52
C LEU A 51 -11.99 21.71 -7.55
N ASN A 52 -12.39 20.48 -7.87
CA ASN A 52 -13.76 20.05 -8.02
C ASN A 52 -14.05 18.82 -7.17
N PHE A 53 -14.93 19.00 -6.17
CA PHE A 53 -15.32 17.94 -5.25
C PHE A 53 -16.64 17.26 -5.60
N LYS A 54 -17.28 17.64 -6.71
CA LYS A 54 -18.59 17.08 -7.11
C LYS A 54 -18.50 15.59 -7.36
N ALA A 55 -17.43 15.12 -8.02
CA ALA A 55 -17.19 13.70 -8.27
C ALA A 55 -17.12 12.89 -6.96
N TYR A 56 -16.49 13.44 -5.91
CA TYR A 56 -16.43 12.78 -4.60
C TYR A 56 -17.80 12.69 -3.94
N ILE A 57 -18.59 13.77 -3.95
CA ILE A 57 -19.94 13.78 -3.38
C ILE A 57 -20.82 12.77 -4.12
N GLU A 58 -20.78 12.79 -5.45
CA GLU A 58 -21.57 11.89 -6.30
C GLU A 58 -21.22 10.41 -6.05
N VAL A 59 -19.93 10.08 -5.97
CA VAL A 59 -19.50 8.72 -5.68
C VAL A 59 -19.89 8.30 -4.27
N LEU A 60 -19.85 9.20 -3.28
CA LEU A 60 -20.23 8.87 -1.91
C LEU A 60 -21.75 8.76 -1.71
N SER A 61 -22.55 9.57 -2.41
CA SER A 61 -24.01 9.61 -2.22
C SER A 61 -24.78 8.70 -3.18
N ASN A 62 -24.31 8.57 -4.43
CA ASN A 62 -25.04 7.93 -5.53
C ASN A 62 -24.44 6.61 -5.99
N SER A 63 -23.39 6.11 -5.33
CA SER A 63 -22.75 4.83 -5.68
C SER A 63 -22.77 3.81 -4.54
N LYS A 64 -22.47 2.55 -4.86
CA LYS A 64 -22.30 1.46 -3.88
C LYS A 64 -20.92 1.46 -3.22
N LEU A 65 -20.06 2.42 -3.53
CA LEU A 65 -18.70 2.49 -3.04
C LEU A 65 -18.62 2.47 -1.49
N PRO A 66 -19.45 3.20 -0.73
CA PRO A 66 -19.40 3.13 0.74
C PRO A 66 -19.65 1.72 1.28
N LEU A 67 -20.60 0.99 0.68
CA LEU A 67 -20.91 -0.39 1.06
C LEU A 67 -19.73 -1.33 0.76
N TRP A 68 -19.11 -1.19 -0.41
CA TRP A 68 -17.93 -1.98 -0.77
C TRP A 68 -16.75 -1.71 0.16
N TYR A 69 -16.52 -0.45 0.52
CA TYR A 69 -15.50 -0.08 1.51
C TYR A 69 -15.75 -0.70 2.87
N ILE A 70 -16.99 -0.66 3.38
CA ILE A 70 -17.35 -1.28 4.66
C ILE A 70 -17.12 -2.79 4.60
N ASN A 71 -17.50 -3.45 3.50
CA ASN A 71 -17.26 -4.88 3.32
C ASN A 71 -15.76 -5.20 3.31
N SER A 72 -14.95 -4.45 2.56
CA SER A 72 -13.49 -4.66 2.51
C SER A 72 -12.83 -4.44 3.88
N VAL A 73 -13.19 -3.36 4.58
CA VAL A 73 -12.67 -3.09 5.93
C VAL A 73 -13.10 -4.20 6.89
N GLY A 74 -14.38 -4.56 6.91
CA GLY A 74 -14.91 -5.63 7.77
C GLY A 74 -14.21 -6.97 7.51
N THR A 75 -14.12 -7.39 6.25
CA THR A 75 -13.42 -8.63 5.86
C THR A 75 -11.93 -8.57 6.22
N SER A 76 -11.23 -7.47 5.96
CA SER A 76 -9.80 -7.35 6.27
C SER A 76 -9.52 -7.43 7.77
N VAL A 77 -10.35 -6.82 8.61
CA VAL A 77 -10.23 -6.86 10.08
C VAL A 77 -10.49 -8.28 10.59
N ILE A 78 -11.56 -8.92 10.13
CA ILE A 78 -11.90 -10.29 10.54
C ILE A 78 -10.78 -11.27 10.16
N ILE A 79 -10.31 -11.21 8.91
CA ILE A 79 -9.23 -12.08 8.43
C ILE A 79 -7.95 -11.81 9.22
N THR A 80 -7.57 -10.55 9.41
CA THR A 80 -6.36 -10.21 10.17
C THR A 80 -6.43 -10.75 11.59
N PHE A 81 -7.56 -10.57 12.28
CA PHE A 81 -7.74 -11.08 13.63
C PHE A 81 -7.63 -12.61 13.69
N VAL A 82 -8.32 -13.32 12.79
CA VAL A 82 -8.30 -14.78 12.71
C VAL A 82 -6.89 -15.29 12.41
N VAL A 83 -6.21 -14.71 11.41
CA VAL A 83 -4.85 -15.09 11.03
C VAL A 83 -3.87 -14.84 12.17
N LEU A 84 -3.97 -13.70 12.87
CA LEU A 84 -3.12 -13.42 14.03
C LEU A 84 -3.39 -14.40 15.17
N LEU A 85 -4.65 -14.69 15.49
CA LEU A 85 -5.00 -15.61 16.56
C LEU A 85 -4.37 -16.99 16.35
N PHE A 86 -4.64 -17.59 15.19
CA PHE A 86 -4.10 -18.92 14.86
C PHE A 86 -2.59 -18.88 14.60
N GLY A 87 -2.09 -17.81 13.96
CA GLY A 87 -0.67 -17.60 13.69
C GLY A 87 0.15 -17.51 14.97
N MET A 88 -0.33 -16.78 15.99
CA MET A 88 0.32 -16.70 17.30
C MET A 88 0.35 -18.06 18.01
N MET A 89 -0.76 -18.81 17.98
CA MET A 89 -0.81 -20.16 18.57
C MET A 89 0.20 -21.11 17.90
N CYS A 90 0.25 -21.12 16.57
CA CYS A 90 1.22 -21.91 15.80
C CYS A 90 2.66 -21.48 16.07
N ALA A 91 2.93 -20.18 16.09
CA ALA A 91 4.24 -19.63 16.39
C ALA A 91 4.70 -20.00 17.80
N TYR A 92 3.80 -19.97 18.79
CA TYR A 92 4.09 -20.41 20.16
C TYR A 92 4.43 -21.89 20.22
N ALA A 93 3.62 -22.75 19.58
CA ALA A 93 3.90 -24.19 19.53
C ALA A 93 5.25 -24.50 18.86
N LEU A 94 5.56 -23.83 17.74
CA LEU A 94 6.82 -24.02 17.03
C LEU A 94 8.04 -23.41 17.72
N SER A 95 7.88 -22.42 18.60
CA SER A 95 8.99 -21.79 19.32
C SER A 95 9.27 -22.45 20.66
N GLN A 96 8.24 -22.79 21.42
CA GLN A 96 8.38 -23.23 22.82
C GLN A 96 8.17 -24.72 23.06
N LEU A 97 7.36 -25.41 22.25
CA LEU A 97 7.04 -26.83 22.51
C LEU A 97 8.00 -27.77 21.78
N ASN A 98 8.32 -28.91 22.39
CA ASN A 98 9.09 -29.98 21.78
C ASN A 98 8.14 -31.13 21.38
N PHE A 99 7.88 -31.28 20.08
CA PHE A 99 6.99 -32.30 19.53
C PHE A 99 7.57 -32.93 18.25
N PRO A 100 7.23 -34.21 17.95
CA PRO A 100 7.73 -34.88 16.75
C PRO A 100 7.20 -34.20 15.47
N GLY A 101 8.08 -33.93 14.50
CA GLY A 101 7.74 -33.24 13.25
C GLY A 101 7.93 -31.71 13.26
N ARG A 102 8.27 -31.10 14.41
CA ARG A 102 8.51 -29.64 14.56
C ARG A 102 9.49 -29.07 13.53
N ARG A 103 10.59 -29.76 13.24
CA ARG A 103 11.63 -29.29 12.31
C ARG A 103 11.12 -29.19 10.87
N LEU A 104 10.27 -30.12 10.44
CA LEU A 104 9.67 -30.08 9.10
C LEU A 104 8.70 -28.91 8.97
N LEU A 105 7.81 -28.73 9.95
CA LEU A 105 6.87 -27.60 9.96
C LEU A 105 7.59 -26.25 10.01
N TYR A 106 8.65 -26.13 10.80
CA TYR A 106 9.47 -24.93 10.83
C TYR A 106 10.09 -24.61 9.46
N LEU A 107 10.66 -25.61 8.79
CA LEU A 107 11.24 -25.43 7.45
C LEU A 107 10.17 -25.04 6.41
N LEU A 108 8.96 -25.58 6.48
CA LEU A 108 7.86 -25.19 5.59
C LEU A 108 7.45 -23.72 5.81
N VAL A 109 7.38 -23.27 7.07
CA VAL A 109 7.10 -21.87 7.38
C VAL A 109 8.19 -20.96 6.82
N VAL A 110 9.46 -21.28 7.05
CA VAL A 110 10.58 -20.49 6.50
C VAL A 110 10.54 -20.48 4.97
N ALA A 111 10.30 -21.62 4.34
CA ALA A 111 10.18 -21.72 2.88
C ALA A 111 9.07 -20.83 2.32
N SER A 112 7.93 -20.70 3.02
CA SER A 112 6.85 -19.80 2.61
C SER A 112 7.23 -18.31 2.61
N PHE A 113 8.26 -17.90 3.34
CA PHE A 113 8.80 -16.53 3.32
C PHE A 113 9.94 -16.33 2.30
N MET A 114 10.53 -17.41 1.79
CA MET A 114 11.68 -17.36 0.86
C MET A 114 11.29 -17.42 -0.62
N VAL A 115 9.98 -17.51 -0.92
CA VAL A 115 9.41 -17.44 -2.26
C VAL A 115 8.74 -16.08 -2.44
#